data_AF-A0A8T0XK73-F1
#
_entry.id   AF-A0A8T0XK73-F1
#
_cell.length_a   1.000
_cell.length_b   1.000
_cell.length_c   1.000
_cell.angle_alpha   90.00
_cell.angle_beta   90.00
_cell.angle_gamma   90.00
#
_symmetry.space_group_name_H-M   'P 1'
#
loop_
_entity.id
_entity.type
_entity.pdbx_description
1 polymer ?
#
loop_
_entity_poly.entity_id
_entity_poly.type
_entity_poly.pdbx_seq_one_letter_code
_entity_poly.pdbx_strand_id
1 'polypeptide(L)' 'MYDSLTRQNYKSYIFIPYNFGYHWILLILSVETGNLIVFDSMRNPKSAIQHIIDPLNR' A
#
# COMPACT_ATOMS: atom_id res chain seq x y z
N MET A 1 -5.06 -5.45 16.99
CA MET A 1 -4.82 -5.15 15.55
C MET A 1 -5.90 -4.22 14.98
N TYR A 2 -7.19 -4.45 15.25
CA TYR A 2 -8.27 -3.52 14.86
C TYR A 2 -8.10 -2.11 15.48
N ASP A 3 -7.66 -2.01 16.74
CA ASP A 3 -7.45 -0.74 17.44
C ASP A 3 -6.32 0.15 16.91
N SER A 4 -5.33 -0.42 16.20
CA SER A 4 -4.23 0.39 15.66
C SER A 4 -4.63 1.14 14.39
N LEU A 5 -5.62 0.63 13.66
CA LEU A 5 -6.15 1.26 12.44
C LEU A 5 -7.15 2.36 12.79
N THR A 6 -8.01 2.15 13.79
CA THR A 6 -9.01 3.15 14.22
C THR A 6 -8.40 4.36 14.94
N ARG A 7 -7.15 4.25 15.43
CA ARG A 7 -6.39 5.36 16.03
C ARG A 7 -5.60 6.20 15.03
N GLN A 8 -5.69 5.91 13.73
CA GLN A 8 -4.99 6.65 12.66
C GLN A 8 -5.81 7.84 12.11
N ASN A 9 -6.94 8.21 12.73
CA ASN A 9 -7.86 9.26 12.23
C ASN A 9 -7.24 10.65 12.02
N TYR A 10 -5.97 10.86 12.38
CA TYR A 10 -5.21 12.10 12.17
C TYR A 10 -4.09 11.99 11.11
N LYS A 11 -3.89 10.81 10.50
CA LYS A 11 -2.77 10.55 9.59
C LYS A 11 -3.26 10.57 8.14
N SER A 12 -2.71 11.47 7.34
CA SER A 12 -3.03 11.57 5.91
C SER A 12 -2.56 10.36 5.09
N TYR A 13 -1.56 9.64 5.61
CA TYR A 13 -0.91 8.51 4.91
C TYR A 13 -0.59 7.35 5.84
N ILE A 14 -0.84 6.14 5.35
CA ILE A 14 -0.41 4.87 5.95
C ILE A 14 0.68 4.27 5.06
N PHE A 15 1.84 3.96 5.66
CA PHE A 15 2.98 3.35 4.97
C PHE A 15 3.03 1.86 5.29
N ILE A 16 3.03 1.03 4.25
CA ILE A 16 2.98 -0.43 4.38
C ILE A 16 4.19 -1.00 3.64
N PRO A 17 5.17 -1.56 4.36
CA PRO A 17 6.22 -2.36 3.72
C PRO A 17 5.62 -3.69 3.26
N TYR A 18 5.68 -3.96 1.97
CA TYR A 18 5.21 -5.19 1.36
C TYR A 18 6.38 -6.05 0.88
N ASN A 19 6.45 -7.28 1.38
CA ASN A 19 7.47 -8.23 0.96
C ASN A 19 6.99 -8.97 -0.30
N PHE A 20 7.69 -8.76 -1.41
CA PHE A 20 7.50 -9.42 -2.68
C PHE A 20 8.68 -10.37 -2.96
N GLY A 21 8.65 -11.55 -2.34
CA GLY A 21 9.70 -12.57 -2.48
C GLY A 21 11.02 -12.15 -1.79
N TYR A 22 11.99 -11.68 -2.57
CA TYR A 22 13.27 -11.15 -2.06
C TYR A 22 13.37 -9.62 -2.19
N HIS A 23 12.27 -8.96 -2.58
CA HIS A 23 12.22 -7.54 -2.87
C HIS A 23 11.17 -6.85 -1.99
N TRP A 24 11.46 -5.62 -1.56
CA TRP A 24 10.53 -4.83 -0.77
C TRP A 24 9.89 -3.73 -1.63
N ILE A 25 8.57 -3.68 -1.58
CA ILE A 25 7.76 -2.65 -2.21
C ILE A 25 7.16 -1.80 -1.11
N LEU A 26 7.22 -0.48 -1.25
CA LEU A 26 6.55 0.43 -0.33
C LEU A 26 5.18 0.81 -0.90
N LEU A 27 4.13 0.45 -0.17
CA LEU A 27 2.77 0.90 -0.47
C LEU A 27 2.44 2.08 0.43
N ILE A 28 1.85 3.13 -0.16
CA ILE A 28 1.39 4.30 0.57
C ILE A 28 -0.10 4.47 0.30
N LEU A 29 -0.90 4.30 1.33
CA LEU A 29 -2.33 4.55 1.26
C LEU A 29 -2.60 5.98 1.74
N SER A 30 -3.15 6.82 0.87
CA SER A 30 -3.73 8.09 1.29
C SER A 30 -5.07 7.82 1.97
N VAL A 31 -5.19 8.19 3.24
CA VAL A 31 -6.41 7.96 4.03
C VAL A 31 -7.53 8.89 3.56
N GLU A 32 -7.18 10.09 3.10
CA GLU A 32 -8.14 11.10 2.63
C GLU A 32 -8.78 10.71 1.29
N THR A 33 -7.97 10.27 0.32
CA THR A 33 -8.46 9.99 -1.03
C THR A 33 -8.68 8.50 -1.32
N GLY A 34 -8.26 7.61 -0.41
CA GLY A 34 -8.23 6.16 -0.64
C GLY A 34 -7.21 5.71 -1.69
N ASN A 35 -6.39 6.62 -2.23
CA ASN A 35 -5.47 6.29 -3.31
C ASN A 35 -4.26 5.49 -2.79
N LEU A 36 -3.92 4.44 -3.53
CA LEU A 36 -2.70 3.67 -3.31
C LEU A 36 -1.58 4.15 -4.23
N ILE A 37 -0.45 4.54 -3.65
CA ILE A 37 0.79 4.83 -4.36
C ILE A 37 1.75 3.66 -4.14
N VAL A 38 2.35 3.16 -5.22
CA VAL A 38 3.28 2.03 -5.17
C VAL A 38 4.69 2.49 -5.54
N PHE A 39 5.62 2.30 -4.63
CA PHE A 39 7.05 2.49 -4.85
C PHE A 39 7.76 1.16 -4.96
N ASP A 40 8.13 0.82 -6.19
CA ASP A 40 8.91 -0.36 -6.52
C ASP A 40 10.26 0.07 -7.12
N SER A 41 11.35 -0.16 -6.38
CA SER A 41 12.70 0.20 -6.84
C SER A 41 13.24 -0.70 -7.94
N MET A 42 12.72 -1.91 -8.11
CA MET A 42 13.07 -2.82 -9.21
C MET A 42 12.24 -2.58 -10.47
N ARG A 43 11.20 -1.72 -10.39
CA ARG A 43 10.32 -1.35 -11.51
C ARG A 43 9.69 -2.58 -12.17
N ASN A 44 9.21 -3.53 -11.37
CA ASN A 44 8.50 -4.68 -11.90
C ASN A 44 7.28 -4.23 -12.71
N PRO A 45 6.89 -4.97 -13.75
CA PRO A 45 5.70 -4.65 -14.52
C PRO A 45 4.47 -4.63 -13.61
N LYS A 46 3.57 -3.67 -13.81
CA LYS A 46 2.35 -3.49 -12.98
C LYS A 46 1.53 -4.77 -12.84
N SER A 47 1.49 -5.60 -13.89
CA SER A 47 0.81 -6.90 -13.88
C SER A 47 1.31 -7.84 -12.77
N ALA A 48 2.58 -7.76 -12.38
CA ALA A 48 3.15 -8.60 -11.33
C ALA A 48 2.60 -8.25 -9.93
N ILE A 49 2.14 -7.01 -9.73
CA ILE A 49 1.67 -6.48 -8.45
C ILE A 49 0.16 -6.16 -8.45
N GLN A 50 -0.52 -6.37 -9.58
CA GLN A 50 -1.92 -6.01 -9.79
C GLN A 50 -2.86 -6.65 -8.75
N HIS A 51 -2.59 -7.90 -8.38
CA HIS A 51 -3.33 -8.65 -7.37
C HIS A 51 -3.36 -7.99 -5.97
N ILE A 52 -2.40 -7.10 -5.69
CA ILE A 52 -2.32 -6.34 -4.43
C ILE A 52 -3.08 -5.02 -4.55
N ILE A 53 -3.13 -4.45 -5.76
CA ILE A 53 -3.78 -3.16 -6.05
C ILE A 53 -5.30 -3.33 -6.16
N ASP A 54 -5.76 -4.40 -6.80
CA ASP A 54 -7.19 -4.61 -7.10
C ASP A 54 -8.12 -4.61 -5.87
N PRO A 55 -7.76 -5.24 -4.73
CA PRO A 55 -8.60 -5.23 -3.54
C PRO A 55 -8.76 -3.85 -2.89
N LEU A 56 -7.86 -2.91 -3.19
CA LEU A 56 -7.83 -1.57 -2.60
C LEU A 56 -8.59 -0.52 -3.44
N ASN A 57 -8.96 -0.85 -4.67
CA ASN A 57 -9.70 0.02 -5.59
C ASN A 57 -11.22 -0.29 -5.66
N ARG A 58 -11.78 -1.01 -4.67
CA ARG A 58 -13.21 -1.35 -4.63
C ARG A 58 -14.05 -0.30 -3.93
#